data_AF-A0A958ZYV4-F1
#
_entry.id   AF-A0A958ZYV4-F1
#
_cell.length_a   1.000
_cell.length_b   1.000
_cell.length_c   1.000
_cell.angle_alpha   90.00
_cell.angle_beta   90.00
_cell.angle_gamma   90.00
#
_symmetry.space_group_name_H-M   'P 1'
#
loop_
_entity.id
_entity.type
_entity.pdbx_description
1 polymer ?
#
loop_
_entity_poly.entity_id
_entity_poly.type
_entity_poly.pdbx_seq_one_letter_code
_entity_poly.pdbx_strand_id
1 'polypeptide(L)'
;MKKITILKTFQGLLKYLIELSIVAFGVFLGFYIGERNNQKRTDQNTLNALTQIISELQSNAKNIEFAIEYHEKLSIELDSVTKNLTRNDYTLLFLENKERFNFAQMPSWKGYWVGHTNSIIFESSKISGVFNEFNIETIQIIAGIYEFQEQYAELGSQSLNKLLDMDSSTKVMDVIGLLERLVKNDIYSIEKLLLQEMKKSIEELEKIKEERSYKK
;
A
#
# COMPACT_ATOMS: atom_id res chain seq x y z
N MET A 1 -78.88 28.83 -5.87
CA MET A 1 -77.98 28.31 -6.94
C MET A 1 -76.48 28.45 -6.66
N LYS A 2 -75.98 29.49 -5.95
CA LYS A 2 -74.52 29.67 -5.69
C LYS A 2 -73.80 28.54 -4.92
N LYS A 3 -74.48 27.81 -4.02
CA LYS A 3 -73.89 26.72 -3.21
C LYS A 3 -73.44 25.50 -4.05
N ILE A 4 -74.17 25.20 -5.13
CA ILE A 4 -73.91 24.02 -5.98
C ILE A 4 -72.66 24.25 -6.86
N THR A 5 -72.41 25.49 -7.26
CA THR A 5 -71.25 25.86 -8.10
C THR A 5 -69.94 25.76 -7.32
N ILE A 6 -69.92 26.18 -6.05
CA ILE A 6 -68.74 26.11 -5.15
C ILE A 6 -68.33 24.65 -4.87
N LEU A 7 -69.32 23.76 -4.70
CA LEU A 7 -69.08 22.32 -4.51
C LEU A 7 -68.43 21.66 -5.73
N LYS A 8 -68.81 22.06 -6.95
CA LYS A 8 -68.19 21.55 -8.19
C LYS A 8 -66.74 22.03 -8.38
N THR A 9 -66.43 23.29 -8.06
CA THR A 9 -65.05 23.80 -8.13
C THR A 9 -64.14 23.15 -7.08
N PHE A 10 -64.66 22.88 -5.88
CA PHE A 10 -63.90 22.19 -4.82
C PHE A 10 -63.57 20.74 -5.20
N GLN A 11 -64.50 20.02 -5.85
CA GLN A 11 -64.25 18.67 -6.37
C GLN A 11 -63.16 18.64 -7.45
N GLY A 12 -63.12 19.65 -8.33
CA GLY A 12 -62.05 19.80 -9.32
C GLY A 12 -60.68 20.06 -8.68
N LEU A 13 -60.62 20.99 -7.71
CA LEU A 13 -59.40 21.27 -6.94
C LEU A 13 -58.90 20.04 -6.18
N LEU A 14 -59.80 19.30 -5.52
CA LEU A 14 -59.45 18.08 -4.79
C LEU A 14 -58.84 17.03 -5.74
N LYS A 15 -59.43 16.85 -6.93
CA LYS A 15 -58.91 15.94 -7.95
C LYS A 15 -57.48 16.31 -8.35
N TYR A 16 -57.23 17.57 -8.68
CA TYR A 16 -55.88 18.03 -9.04
C TYR A 16 -54.88 17.92 -7.89
N LEU A 17 -55.31 18.12 -6.64
CA LEU A 17 -54.46 18.00 -5.45
C LEU A 17 -54.08 16.53 -5.20
N ILE A 18 -55.02 15.59 -5.38
CA ILE A 18 -54.76 14.15 -5.32
C ILE A 18 -53.81 13.73 -6.45
N GLU A 19 -54.05 14.17 -7.69
CA GLU A 19 -53.16 13.88 -8.84
C GLU A 19 -51.73 14.40 -8.59
N LEU A 20 -51.60 15.64 -8.10
CA LEU A 20 -50.30 16.22 -7.73
C LEU A 20 -49.62 15.40 -6.62
N SER A 21 -50.37 14.98 -5.61
CA SER A 21 -49.86 14.18 -4.50
C SER A 21 -49.34 12.83 -4.98
N ILE A 22 -50.07 12.16 -5.87
CA ILE A 22 -49.65 10.87 -6.46
C ILE A 22 -48.34 11.04 -7.25
N VAL A 23 -48.23 12.07 -8.08
CA VAL A 23 -47.01 12.35 -8.85
C VAL A 23 -45.83 12.65 -7.93
N ALA A 24 -46.03 13.51 -6.92
CA ALA A 24 -45.00 13.84 -5.94
C ALA A 24 -44.53 12.60 -5.15
N PHE A 25 -45.46 11.75 -4.72
CA PHE A 25 -45.13 10.48 -4.07
C PHE A 25 -44.36 9.52 -4.98
N GLY A 26 -44.74 9.43 -6.26
CA GLY A 26 -44.01 8.59 -7.22
C GLY A 26 -42.56 9.03 -7.41
N VAL A 27 -42.32 10.33 -7.58
CA VAL A 27 -40.97 10.90 -7.69
C VAL A 27 -40.18 10.70 -6.40
N PHE A 28 -40.80 10.97 -5.25
CA PHE A 28 -40.15 10.79 -3.94
C PHE A 28 -39.75 9.33 -3.70
N LEU A 29 -40.65 8.38 -3.99
CA LEU A 29 -40.36 6.95 -3.82
C LEU A 29 -39.25 6.47 -4.77
N GLY A 30 -39.27 6.93 -6.02
CA GLY A 30 -38.22 6.65 -6.99
C GLY A 30 -36.86 7.16 -6.53
N PHE A 31 -36.80 8.40 -6.04
CA PHE A 31 -35.60 8.99 -5.46
C PHE A 31 -35.11 8.20 -4.23
N TYR A 32 -36.01 7.88 -3.31
CA TYR A 32 -35.69 7.13 -2.09
C TYR A 32 -35.14 5.72 -2.37
N ILE A 33 -35.75 4.99 -3.30
CA ILE A 33 -35.26 3.66 -3.73
C ILE A 33 -33.91 3.80 -4.44
N GLY A 34 -33.75 4.81 -5.29
CA GLY A 34 -32.49 5.12 -5.97
C GLY A 34 -31.36 5.37 -4.98
N GLU A 35 -31.59 6.23 -3.99
CA GLU A 35 -30.60 6.57 -2.96
C GLU A 35 -30.22 5.34 -2.12
N ARG A 36 -31.22 4.54 -1.71
CA ARG A 36 -30.97 3.30 -0.96
C ARG A 36 -30.14 2.29 -1.75
N ASN A 37 -30.37 2.17 -3.06
CA ASN A 37 -29.60 1.27 -3.92
C ASN A 37 -28.18 1.81 -4.15
N ASN A 38 -28.03 3.12 -4.33
CA ASN A 38 -26.73 3.77 -4.46
C ASN A 38 -25.90 3.56 -3.20
N GLN A 39 -26.47 3.81 -2.01
CA GLN A 39 -25.78 3.59 -0.73
C GLN A 39 -25.30 2.14 -0.58
N LYS A 40 -26.15 1.14 -0.88
CA LYS A 40 -25.74 -0.27 -0.84
C LYS A 40 -24.57 -0.59 -1.78
N ARG A 41 -24.55 0.02 -2.97
CA ARG A 41 -23.46 -0.18 -3.93
C ARG A 41 -22.17 0.47 -3.44
N THR A 42 -22.25 1.71 -2.95
CA THR A 42 -21.13 2.40 -2.31
C THR A 42 -20.59 1.56 -1.16
N ASP A 43 -21.49 1.06 -0.31
CA ASP A 43 -21.15 0.25 0.85
C ASP A 43 -20.36 -1.02 0.50
N GLN A 44 -20.78 -1.71 -0.57
CA GLN A 44 -20.13 -2.91 -1.06
C GLN A 44 -18.78 -2.58 -1.70
N ASN A 45 -18.70 -1.49 -2.46
CA ASN A 45 -17.45 -1.04 -3.09
C ASN A 45 -16.40 -0.69 -2.02
N THR A 46 -16.80 0.01 -0.95
CA THR A 46 -15.91 0.34 0.17
C THR A 46 -15.38 -0.90 0.88
N LEU A 47 -16.25 -1.90 1.12
CA LEU A 47 -15.83 -3.18 1.71
C LEU A 47 -14.88 -3.96 0.79
N ASN A 48 -15.17 -3.99 -0.51
CA ASN A 48 -14.34 -4.66 -1.50
C ASN A 48 -12.96 -4.01 -1.59
N ALA A 49 -12.90 -2.68 -1.63
CA ALA A 49 -11.64 -1.93 -1.64
C ALA A 49 -10.82 -2.24 -0.39
N LEU A 50 -11.40 -2.15 0.81
CA LEU A 50 -10.71 -2.49 2.07
C LEU A 50 -10.16 -3.93 2.04
N THR A 51 -10.96 -4.88 1.55
CA THR A 51 -10.53 -6.28 1.43
C THR A 51 -9.36 -6.45 0.46
N GLN A 52 -9.39 -5.75 -0.67
CA GLN A 52 -8.31 -5.78 -1.65
C GLN A 52 -7.04 -5.10 -1.12
N ILE A 53 -7.18 -4.00 -0.37
CA ILE A 53 -6.05 -3.32 0.29
C ILE A 53 -5.38 -4.26 1.28
N ILE A 54 -6.15 -4.93 2.15
CA ILE A 54 -5.61 -5.93 3.09
C ILE A 54 -4.88 -7.04 2.32
N SER A 55 -5.46 -7.54 1.22
CA SER A 55 -4.84 -8.58 0.40
C SER A 55 -3.54 -8.11 -0.28
N GLU A 56 -3.48 -6.86 -0.75
CA GLU A 56 -2.27 -6.25 -1.31
C GLU A 56 -1.18 -6.13 -0.24
N LEU A 57 -1.54 -5.65 0.96
CA LEU A 57 -0.63 -5.56 2.10
C LEU A 57 -0.08 -6.92 2.53
N GLN A 58 -0.92 -7.96 2.56
CA GLN A 58 -0.49 -9.33 2.85
C GLN A 58 0.51 -9.86 1.81
N SER A 59 0.26 -9.59 0.53
CA SER A 59 1.19 -9.95 -0.53
C SER A 59 2.51 -9.19 -0.42
N ASN A 60 2.46 -7.89 -0.12
CA ASN A 60 3.63 -7.06 0.09
C ASN A 60 4.45 -7.54 1.29
N ALA A 61 3.81 -7.83 2.42
CA ALA A 61 4.46 -8.37 3.61
C ALA A 61 5.23 -9.66 3.31
N LYS A 62 4.65 -10.56 2.51
CA LYS A 62 5.32 -11.78 2.07
C LYS A 62 6.57 -11.49 1.21
N ASN A 63 6.50 -10.50 0.33
CA ASN A 63 7.67 -10.09 -0.47
C ASN A 63 8.80 -9.53 0.40
N ILE A 64 8.46 -8.73 1.42
CA ILE A 64 9.43 -8.21 2.40
C ILE A 64 10.04 -9.35 3.22
N GLU A 65 9.22 -10.32 3.67
CA GLU A 65 9.70 -11.49 4.41
C GLU A 65 10.72 -12.29 3.59
N PHE A 66 10.46 -12.52 2.30
CA PHE A 66 11.44 -13.15 1.41
C PHE A 66 12.72 -12.32 1.25
N ALA A 67 12.63 -10.98 1.19
CA ALA A 67 13.79 -10.08 1.12
C ALA A 67 14.67 -10.18 2.36
N ILE A 68 14.05 -10.19 3.54
CA ILE A 68 14.75 -10.40 4.81
C ILE A 68 15.48 -11.73 4.81
N GLU A 69 14.83 -12.83 4.40
CA GLU A 69 15.49 -14.15 4.34
C GLU A 69 16.68 -14.18 3.36
N TYR A 70 16.57 -13.47 2.24
CA TYR A 70 17.65 -13.32 1.27
C TYR A 70 18.82 -12.56 1.87
N HIS A 71 18.56 -11.41 2.49
CA HIS A 71 19.56 -10.57 3.13
C HIS A 71 20.25 -11.28 4.29
N GLU A 72 19.54 -12.10 5.08
CA GLU A 72 20.16 -12.89 6.15
C GLU A 72 21.18 -13.90 5.62
N LYS A 73 20.85 -14.61 4.54
CA LYS A 73 21.79 -15.56 3.90
C LYS A 73 23.01 -14.83 3.35
N LEU A 74 22.79 -13.72 2.65
CA LEU A 74 23.87 -12.90 2.12
C LEU A 74 24.76 -12.31 3.21
N SER A 75 24.19 -11.91 4.34
CA SER A 75 24.93 -11.36 5.48
C SER A 75 25.94 -12.36 6.03
N ILE A 76 25.54 -13.62 6.17
CA ILE A 76 26.41 -14.71 6.62
C ILE A 76 27.54 -14.96 5.61
N GLU A 77 27.23 -14.97 4.31
CA GLU A 77 28.22 -15.14 3.25
C GLU A 77 29.21 -13.96 3.20
N LEU A 78 28.70 -12.74 3.34
CA LEU A 78 29.52 -11.51 3.39
C LEU A 78 30.47 -11.54 4.59
N ASP A 79 30.01 -11.97 5.77
CA ASP A 79 30.87 -12.17 6.95
C ASP A 79 31.99 -13.19 6.68
N SER A 80 31.67 -14.29 5.99
CA SER A 80 32.65 -15.32 5.65
C SER A 80 33.73 -14.79 4.71
N VAL A 81 33.32 -14.06 3.66
CA VAL A 81 34.26 -13.51 2.67
C VAL A 81 35.12 -12.40 3.29
N THR A 82 34.52 -11.49 4.05
CA THR A 82 35.23 -10.34 4.64
C THR A 82 36.23 -10.73 5.73
N LYS A 83 35.98 -11.83 6.47
CA LYS A 83 36.94 -12.36 7.47
C LYS A 83 38.29 -12.76 6.88
N ASN A 84 38.35 -13.10 5.60
CA ASN A 84 39.58 -13.49 4.92
C ASN A 84 40.36 -12.29 4.35
N LEU A 85 39.82 -11.08 4.47
CA LEU A 85 40.46 -9.85 3.98
C LEU A 85 41.41 -9.28 5.03
N THR A 86 42.58 -8.86 4.57
CA THR A 86 43.53 -8.07 5.36
C THR A 86 43.20 -6.58 5.24
N ARG A 87 43.75 -5.75 6.14
CA ARG A 87 43.53 -4.30 6.11
C ARG A 87 43.93 -3.64 4.78
N ASN A 88 44.94 -4.18 4.09
CA ASN A 88 45.38 -3.64 2.80
C ASN A 88 44.36 -3.93 1.70
N ASP A 89 43.69 -5.08 1.75
CA ASP A 89 42.73 -5.51 0.72
C ASP A 89 41.54 -4.53 0.62
N TYR A 90 41.11 -3.94 1.74
CA TYR A 90 40.04 -2.93 1.78
C TYR A 90 40.34 -1.67 0.97
N THR A 91 41.62 -1.34 0.78
CA THR A 91 42.05 -0.12 0.07
C THR A 91 42.27 -0.34 -1.42
N LEU A 92 42.24 -1.60 -1.87
CA LEU A 92 42.42 -1.97 -3.27
C LEU A 92 41.23 -1.51 -4.11
N LEU A 93 41.49 -1.24 -5.39
CA LEU A 93 40.45 -0.95 -6.38
C LEU A 93 39.66 -2.22 -6.67
N PHE A 94 38.34 -2.17 -6.49
CA PHE A 94 37.47 -3.35 -6.56
C PHE A 94 37.50 -4.02 -7.93
N LEU A 95 37.42 -3.23 -9.02
CA LEU A 95 37.35 -3.78 -10.38
C LEU A 95 38.65 -4.47 -10.82
N GLU A 96 39.79 -4.09 -10.23
CA GLU A 96 41.11 -4.63 -10.55
C GLU A 96 41.50 -5.83 -9.67
N ASN A 97 40.84 -6.02 -8.52
CA ASN A 97 41.23 -7.01 -7.49
C ASN A 97 40.07 -7.96 -7.13
N LYS A 98 39.34 -8.44 -8.15
CA LYS A 98 38.16 -9.32 -7.98
C LYS A 98 38.51 -10.68 -7.37
N GLU A 99 39.74 -11.13 -7.48
CA GLU A 99 40.23 -12.35 -6.85
C GLU A 99 40.30 -12.24 -5.32
N ARG A 100 40.38 -11.02 -4.78
CA ARG A 100 40.35 -10.77 -3.32
C ARG A 100 38.94 -10.66 -2.80
N PHE A 101 38.09 -9.92 -3.49
CA PHE A 101 36.70 -9.73 -3.11
C PHE A 101 35.81 -9.69 -4.35
N ASN A 102 34.88 -10.65 -4.45
CA ASN A 102 33.89 -10.68 -5.52
C ASN A 102 32.54 -11.16 -4.97
N PHE A 103 31.71 -10.19 -4.59
CA PHE A 103 30.36 -10.47 -4.09
C PHE A 103 29.49 -11.22 -5.10
N ALA A 104 29.76 -11.10 -6.41
CA ALA A 104 28.99 -11.80 -7.43
C ALA A 104 29.26 -13.32 -7.47
N GLN A 105 30.30 -13.81 -6.77
CA GLN A 105 30.59 -15.24 -6.61
C GLN A 105 29.95 -15.84 -5.36
N MET A 106 29.30 -15.03 -4.52
CA MET A 106 28.61 -15.53 -3.33
C MET A 106 27.43 -16.44 -3.76
N PRO A 107 27.31 -17.68 -3.25
CA PRO A 107 26.32 -18.65 -3.73
C PRO A 107 24.87 -18.16 -3.65
N SER A 108 24.54 -17.37 -2.62
CA SER A 108 23.20 -16.83 -2.45
C SER A 108 22.96 -15.56 -3.26
N TRP A 109 23.96 -14.97 -3.91
CA TRP A 109 23.81 -13.73 -4.68
C TRP A 109 22.94 -13.93 -5.92
N LYS A 110 21.80 -13.24 -5.94
CA LYS A 110 20.85 -13.24 -7.07
C LYS A 110 20.74 -11.86 -7.73
N GLY A 111 21.69 -10.97 -7.44
CA GLY A 111 21.64 -9.57 -7.82
C GLY A 111 21.20 -8.68 -6.67
N TYR A 112 21.12 -7.38 -6.95
CA TYR A 112 20.63 -6.42 -5.98
C TYR A 112 19.10 -6.55 -5.88
N TRP A 113 18.64 -7.24 -4.84
CA TRP A 113 17.23 -7.54 -4.66
C TRP A 113 16.75 -6.96 -3.35
N VAL A 114 15.76 -6.08 -3.43
CA VAL A 114 15.05 -5.44 -2.31
C VAL A 114 13.59 -5.83 -2.48
N GLY A 115 12.90 -6.19 -1.40
CA GLY A 115 11.52 -6.67 -1.47
C GLY A 115 10.61 -5.66 -2.14
N HIS A 116 9.92 -6.06 -3.21
CA HIS A 116 9.04 -5.15 -3.96
C HIS A 116 7.64 -5.07 -3.33
N THR A 117 7.10 -3.87 -3.25
CA THR A 117 5.74 -3.58 -2.78
C THR A 117 4.89 -3.00 -3.90
N ASN A 118 3.61 -3.35 -3.92
CA ASN A 118 2.63 -2.85 -4.86
C ASN A 118 1.67 -1.85 -4.18
N SER A 119 1.22 -0.83 -4.91
CA SER A 119 0.27 0.18 -4.45
C SER A 119 -0.93 0.40 -5.39
N ILE A 120 -1.14 -0.52 -6.34
CA ILE A 120 -2.18 -0.38 -7.38
C ILE A 120 -3.57 -0.30 -6.75
N ILE A 121 -3.88 -1.15 -5.78
CA ILE A 121 -5.20 -1.14 -5.13
C ILE A 121 -5.38 0.13 -4.31
N PHE A 122 -4.35 0.55 -3.58
CA PHE A 122 -4.37 1.81 -2.83
C PHE A 122 -4.65 3.02 -3.74
N GLU A 123 -3.87 3.17 -4.81
CA GLU A 123 -3.98 4.28 -5.74
C GLU A 123 -5.31 4.27 -6.50
N SER A 124 -5.76 3.12 -6.97
CA SER A 124 -7.07 3.00 -7.65
C SER A 124 -8.24 3.28 -6.71
N SER A 125 -8.16 2.89 -5.43
CA SER A 125 -9.16 3.19 -4.41
C SER A 125 -9.21 4.69 -4.08
N LYS A 126 -8.05 5.36 -4.09
CA LYS A 126 -7.95 6.83 -3.93
C LYS A 126 -8.60 7.55 -5.12
N ILE A 127 -8.26 7.16 -6.35
CA ILE A 127 -8.78 7.76 -7.59
C ILE A 127 -10.29 7.55 -7.75
N SER A 128 -10.79 6.37 -7.40
CA SER A 128 -12.22 6.03 -7.51
C SER A 128 -13.10 6.72 -6.45
N GLY A 129 -12.50 7.45 -5.51
CA GLY A 129 -13.23 8.19 -4.48
C GLY A 129 -13.72 7.33 -3.32
N VAL A 130 -13.38 6.02 -3.28
CA VAL A 130 -13.78 5.12 -2.18
C VAL A 130 -13.24 5.59 -0.84
N PHE A 131 -12.08 6.25 -0.83
CA PHE A 131 -11.50 6.86 0.37
C PHE A 131 -12.40 7.90 1.05
N ASN A 132 -13.34 8.52 0.32
CA ASN A 132 -14.28 9.47 0.91
C ASN A 132 -15.26 8.80 1.88
N GLU A 133 -15.47 7.49 1.72
CA GLU A 133 -16.39 6.69 2.55
C GLU A 133 -15.72 6.15 3.80
N PHE A 134 -14.38 6.06 3.81
CA PHE A 134 -13.64 5.58 4.97
C PHE A 134 -13.63 6.63 6.10
N ASN A 135 -13.68 6.18 7.34
CA ASN A 135 -13.42 7.03 8.49
C ASN A 135 -11.93 7.49 8.52
N ILE A 136 -11.62 8.52 9.29
CA ILE A 136 -10.28 9.12 9.32
C ILE A 136 -9.21 8.12 9.81
N GLU A 137 -9.55 7.31 10.82
CA GLU A 137 -8.63 6.32 11.41
C GLU A 137 -8.20 5.27 10.39
N THR A 138 -9.14 4.72 9.63
CA THR A 138 -8.89 3.76 8.54
C THR A 138 -8.01 4.38 7.47
N ILE A 139 -8.28 5.63 7.09
CA ILE A 139 -7.46 6.36 6.11
C ILE A 139 -6.04 6.53 6.63
N GLN A 140 -5.86 6.87 7.91
CA GLN A 140 -4.54 7.07 8.51
C GLN A 140 -3.71 5.79 8.55
N ILE A 141 -4.31 4.66 8.94
CA ILE A 141 -3.63 3.36 8.95
C ILE A 141 -3.18 2.99 7.53
N ILE A 142 -4.09 3.09 6.56
CA ILE A 142 -3.79 2.74 5.16
C ILE A 142 -2.73 3.68 4.60
N ALA A 143 -2.95 5.00 4.65
CA ALA A 143 -2.01 5.96 4.08
C ALA A 143 -0.62 5.86 4.72
N GLY A 144 -0.56 5.70 6.05
CA GLY A 144 0.71 5.58 6.78
C GLY A 144 1.54 4.38 6.34
N ILE A 145 0.93 3.21 6.15
CA ILE A 145 1.69 2.03 5.71
C ILE A 145 2.17 2.14 4.26
N TYR A 146 1.39 2.78 3.37
CA TYR A 146 1.84 2.99 1.98
C TYR A 146 2.90 4.08 1.86
N GLU A 147 2.84 5.14 2.68
CA GLU A 147 3.92 6.14 2.76
C GLU A 147 5.23 5.48 3.23
N PHE A 148 5.15 4.59 4.23
CA PHE A 148 6.33 3.88 4.70
C PHE A 148 6.90 2.92 3.62
N GLN A 149 6.05 2.27 2.84
CA GLN A 149 6.49 1.47 1.68
C GLN A 149 7.23 2.32 0.63
N GLU A 150 6.75 3.53 0.36
CA GLU A 150 7.38 4.45 -0.59
C GLU A 150 8.78 4.86 -0.14
N GLN A 151 8.93 5.27 1.13
CA GLN A 151 10.23 5.64 1.71
C GLN A 151 11.23 4.47 1.65
N TYR A 152 10.76 3.26 1.94
CA TYR A 152 11.57 2.06 1.82
C TYR A 152 12.00 1.77 0.36
N ALA A 153 11.07 1.88 -0.60
CA ALA A 153 11.38 1.69 -2.02
C ALA A 153 12.38 2.76 -2.53
N GLU A 154 12.26 3.99 -2.07
CA GLU A 154 13.20 5.07 -2.38
C GLU A 154 14.60 4.74 -1.85
N LEU A 155 14.72 4.31 -0.59
CA LEU A 155 16.00 3.90 0.00
C LEU A 155 16.65 2.75 -0.79
N GLY A 156 15.85 1.74 -1.14
CA GLY A 156 16.29 0.63 -1.98
C GLY A 156 16.86 1.10 -3.33
N SER A 157 16.17 2.04 -3.98
CA SER A 157 16.55 2.63 -5.26
C SER A 157 17.82 3.48 -5.16
N GLN A 158 17.92 4.35 -4.15
CA GLN A 158 19.12 5.15 -3.91
C GLN A 158 20.34 4.26 -3.66
N SER A 159 20.13 3.11 -3.01
CA SER A 159 21.20 2.18 -2.74
C SER A 159 21.62 1.35 -3.96
N LEU A 160 20.67 0.94 -4.80
CA LEU A 160 20.97 0.36 -6.11
C LEU A 160 21.76 1.34 -6.98
N ASN A 161 21.35 2.61 -7.05
CA ASN A 161 22.02 3.60 -7.87
C ASN A 161 23.49 3.76 -7.47
N LYS A 162 23.79 3.83 -6.16
CA LYS A 162 25.19 3.86 -5.68
C LYS A 162 25.99 2.61 -6.08
N LEU A 163 25.36 1.44 -6.16
CA LEU A 163 26.01 0.23 -6.64
C LEU A 163 26.26 0.28 -8.15
N LEU A 164 25.34 0.86 -8.94
CA LEU A 164 25.50 1.00 -10.38
C LEU A 164 26.52 2.08 -10.76
N ASP A 165 26.69 3.09 -9.91
CA ASP A 165 27.65 4.19 -10.08
C ASP A 165 29.10 3.77 -9.74
N MET A 166 29.34 2.51 -9.37
CA MET A 166 30.70 2.00 -9.14
C MET A 166 31.55 2.10 -10.41
N ASP A 167 32.76 2.62 -10.25
CA ASP A 167 33.72 2.84 -11.33
C ASP A 167 35.11 2.27 -10.99
N SER A 168 36.11 2.56 -11.83
CA SER A 168 37.49 2.10 -11.63
C SER A 168 38.17 2.69 -10.39
N SER A 169 37.62 3.75 -9.80
CA SER A 169 38.15 4.37 -8.58
C SER A 169 37.55 3.79 -7.29
N THR A 170 36.49 3.00 -7.42
CA THR A 170 35.76 2.41 -6.29
C THR A 170 36.62 1.38 -5.57
N LYS A 171 36.74 1.50 -4.25
CA LYS A 171 37.54 0.58 -3.42
C LYS A 171 36.71 -0.60 -2.92
N VAL A 172 37.39 -1.68 -2.56
CA VAL A 172 36.77 -2.86 -1.93
C VAL A 172 35.95 -2.48 -0.68
N MET A 173 36.46 -1.56 0.15
CA MET A 173 35.72 -1.09 1.34
C MET A 173 34.40 -0.39 1.01
N ASP A 174 34.33 0.34 -0.11
CA ASP A 174 33.12 1.06 -0.51
C ASP A 174 32.04 0.05 -0.91
N VAL A 175 32.43 -0.99 -1.66
CA VAL A 175 31.53 -2.08 -2.06
C VAL A 175 31.05 -2.88 -0.86
N ILE A 176 31.94 -3.23 0.06
CA ILE A 176 31.57 -3.91 1.31
C ILE A 176 30.58 -3.05 2.10
N GLY A 177 30.84 -1.75 2.25
CA GLY A 177 29.93 -0.83 2.95
C GLY A 177 28.55 -0.75 2.31
N LEU A 178 28.47 -0.74 0.97
CA LEU A 178 27.19 -0.81 0.25
C LEU A 178 26.44 -2.12 0.50
N LEU A 179 27.15 -3.25 0.49
CA LEU A 179 26.56 -4.56 0.76
C LEU A 179 26.14 -4.70 2.23
N GLU A 180 26.94 -4.22 3.19
CA GLU A 180 26.57 -4.21 4.61
C GLU A 180 25.33 -3.34 4.87
N ARG A 181 25.20 -2.20 4.17
CA ARG A 181 23.99 -1.39 4.24
C ARG A 181 22.75 -2.13 3.73
N LEU A 182 22.91 -2.92 2.67
CA LEU A 182 21.84 -3.76 2.14
C LEU A 182 21.45 -4.87 3.13
N VAL A 183 22.42 -5.64 3.62
CA VAL A 183 22.15 -6.94 4.26
C VAL A 183 22.18 -6.94 5.79
N LYS A 184 22.66 -5.86 6.43
CA LYS A 184 22.80 -5.78 7.90
C LYS A 184 22.25 -4.51 8.51
N ASN A 185 22.45 -3.37 7.86
CA ASN A 185 22.18 -2.06 8.46
C ASN A 185 20.84 -1.50 7.93
N ASP A 186 20.89 -0.34 7.28
CA ASP A 186 19.73 0.51 7.02
C ASP A 186 18.57 -0.20 6.31
N ILE A 187 18.83 -0.84 5.16
CA ILE A 187 17.76 -1.45 4.35
C ILE A 187 17.16 -2.63 5.10
N TYR A 188 18.00 -3.57 5.53
CA TYR A 188 17.58 -4.73 6.30
C TYR A 188 16.78 -4.38 7.57
N SER A 189 17.22 -3.35 8.30
CA SER A 189 16.53 -2.88 9.51
C SER A 189 15.17 -2.28 9.17
N ILE A 190 15.10 -1.48 8.10
CA ILE A 190 13.84 -0.89 7.62
C ILE A 190 12.90 -1.97 7.09
N GLU A 191 13.38 -3.01 6.39
CA GLU A 191 12.54 -4.14 5.97
C GLU A 191 11.87 -4.83 7.15
N LYS A 192 12.62 -5.08 8.22
CA LYS A 192 12.07 -5.68 9.45
C LYS A 192 11.01 -4.79 10.10
N LEU A 193 11.28 -3.49 10.20
CA LEU A 193 10.34 -2.53 10.76
C LEU A 193 9.08 -2.42 9.89
N LEU A 194 9.24 -2.34 8.58
CA LEU A 194 8.14 -2.29 7.62
C LEU A 194 7.30 -3.56 7.70
N LEU A 195 7.91 -4.74 7.80
CA LEU A 195 7.17 -6.00 7.96
C LEU A 195 6.35 -6.02 9.26
N GLN A 196 6.91 -5.51 10.37
CA GLN A 196 6.20 -5.40 11.64
C GLN A 196 5.00 -4.44 11.53
N GLU A 197 5.21 -3.25 10.98
CA GLU A 197 4.13 -2.26 10.80
C GLU A 197 3.07 -2.75 9.80
N MET A 198 3.45 -3.48 8.75
CA MET A 198 2.51 -4.13 7.82
C MET A 198 1.64 -5.14 8.55
N LYS A 199 2.24 -6.07 9.31
CA LYS A 199 1.50 -7.10 10.05
C LYS A 199 0.52 -6.47 11.04
N LYS A 200 0.97 -5.47 11.80
CA LYS A 200 0.12 -4.70 12.72
C LYS A 200 -1.03 -3.99 12.00
N SER A 201 -0.74 -3.29 10.90
CA SER A 201 -1.76 -2.57 10.12
C SER A 201 -2.79 -3.53 9.52
N ILE A 202 -2.37 -4.70 9.05
CA ILE A 202 -3.27 -5.75 8.55
C ILE A 202 -4.22 -6.21 9.65
N GLU A 203 -3.70 -6.53 10.84
CA GLU A 203 -4.51 -6.96 11.99
C GLU A 203 -5.53 -5.89 12.40
N GLU A 204 -5.10 -4.62 12.47
CA GLU A 204 -5.98 -3.49 12.79
C GLU A 204 -7.08 -3.32 11.72
N LEU A 205 -6.73 -3.36 10.44
CA LEU A 205 -7.70 -3.23 9.34
C LEU A 205 -8.68 -4.41 9.28
N GLU A 206 -8.23 -5.63 9.58
CA GLU A 206 -9.11 -6.81 9.67
C GLU A 206 -10.13 -6.64 10.80
N LYS A 207 -9.69 -6.18 11.98
CA LYS A 207 -10.59 -5.88 13.10
C LYS A 207 -11.61 -4.81 12.73
N ILE A 208 -11.17 -3.70 12.14
CA ILE A 208 -12.06 -2.61 11.68
C ILE A 208 -13.07 -3.14 10.65
N LYS A 209 -12.65 -4.05 9.76
CA LYS A 209 -13.52 -4.68 8.76
C LYS A 209 -14.61 -5.52 9.41
N GLU A 210 -14.25 -6.35 10.40
CA GLU A 210 -15.18 -7.22 11.14
C GLU A 210 -16.21 -6.42 11.95
N GLU A 211 -15.75 -5.38 12.64
CA GLU A 211 -16.58 -4.46 13.41
C GLU A 211 -17.45 -3.55 12.53
N ARG A 212 -17.16 -3.51 11.22
CA ARG A 212 -17.75 -2.58 10.24
C ARG A 212 -17.58 -1.12 10.63
N SER A 213 -16.55 -0.81 11.41
CA SER A 213 -16.26 0.53 11.90
C SER A 213 -15.53 1.39 10.87
N TYR A 214 -15.13 0.85 9.72
CA TYR A 214 -14.36 1.55 8.68
C TYR A 214 -15.06 2.72 7.99
N LYS A 215 -16.38 2.90 8.15
CA LYS A 215 -17.15 3.94 7.44
C LYS A 215 -17.42 5.16 8.31
N LYS A 216 -17.64 6.31 7.64
CA LYS A 216 -18.15 7.54 8.26
C LYS A 216 -19.60 7.42 8.72
#